data_AF-A0A935F6R1-F1
#
_entry.id   AF-A0A935F6R1-F1
#
_cell.length_a   1.000
_cell.length_b   1.000
_cell.length_c   1.000
_cell.angle_alpha   90.00
_cell.angle_beta   90.00
_cell.angle_gamma   90.00
#
_symmetry.space_group_name_H-M   'P 1'
#
loop_
_entity.id
_entity.type
_entity.pdbx_description
1 polymer ?
#
loop_
_entity_poly.entity_id
_entity_poly.type
_entity_poly.pdbx_seq_one_letter_code
_entity_poly.pdbx_strand_id
1 'polypeptide(L)'
;MSKRSILLAALAAAALATPVLAQQPAPMAGTAGAGSAAAGDWTLQPALVKHVAPRGPELAAAGIKGIAARTGRQRRDIQVVTQFGPAYFGWPKGAVPAVFEIEVEAANNVEVWTTGYASADEARYRAAIDAVIPDAVRAAARVREQATRPKGGR
;
A
#
# COMPACT_ATOMS: atom_id res chain seq x y z
N MET A 1 45.10 -5.14 7.11
CA MET A 1 46.30 -4.75 6.35
C MET A 1 45.89 -3.85 5.19
N SER A 2 46.45 -2.65 5.18
CA SER A 2 46.27 -1.58 4.19
C SER A 2 46.51 -2.01 2.74
N LYS A 3 45.79 -1.36 1.82
CA LYS A 3 46.40 -0.87 0.57
C LYS A 3 46.01 0.59 0.38
N ARG A 4 47.01 1.45 0.61
CA ARG A 4 47.06 2.87 0.28
C ARG A 4 47.51 3.02 -1.18
N SER A 5 47.34 4.25 -1.67
CA SER A 5 48.07 4.89 -2.80
C SER A 5 47.38 4.84 -4.16
N ILE A 6 47.41 5.85 -5.04
CA ILE A 6 47.66 7.31 -5.08
C ILE A 6 47.64 7.61 -6.60
N LEU A 7 47.01 8.68 -7.09
CA LEU A 7 47.37 9.44 -8.32
C LEU A 7 46.45 10.69 -8.42
N LEU A 8 46.94 11.89 -8.07
CA LEU A 8 47.50 12.95 -8.96
C LEU A 8 46.52 13.37 -10.09
N ALA A 9 45.93 14.56 -10.13
CA ALA A 9 46.44 15.95 -10.22
C ALA A 9 46.59 16.47 -11.68
N ALA A 10 45.89 17.59 -12.00
CA ALA A 10 46.21 18.67 -12.98
C ALA A 10 44.87 19.41 -13.32
N LEU A 11 44.60 20.68 -12.98
CA LEU A 11 45.21 22.00 -13.27
C LEU A 11 44.88 22.57 -14.67
N ALA A 12 44.37 23.82 -14.65
CA ALA A 12 44.36 24.89 -15.67
C ALA A 12 43.22 24.90 -16.72
N ALA A 13 42.81 26.02 -17.34
CA ALA A 13 42.62 27.44 -16.99
C ALA A 13 42.00 28.12 -18.24
N ALA A 14 41.01 29.00 -18.03
CA ALA A 14 40.62 30.21 -18.79
C ALA A 14 40.50 30.26 -20.34
N ALA A 15 39.27 30.63 -20.76
CA ALA A 15 38.86 31.71 -21.69
C ALA A 15 38.99 31.56 -23.23
N LEU A 16 37.85 31.72 -23.94
CA LEU A 16 37.57 32.71 -25.01
C LEU A 16 36.11 32.54 -25.53
N ALA A 17 35.48 33.64 -25.98
CA ALA A 17 34.02 33.86 -26.00
C ALA A 17 33.31 33.82 -27.39
N THR A 18 32.06 33.31 -27.41
CA THR A 18 30.83 33.68 -28.19
C THR A 18 30.77 33.64 -29.73
N PRO A 19 29.58 33.58 -30.40
CA PRO A 19 28.25 33.05 -30.01
C PRO A 19 27.63 32.11 -31.10
N VAL A 20 26.82 31.11 -30.73
CA VAL A 20 25.86 30.55 -31.69
C VAL A 20 24.56 30.20 -30.99
N LEU A 21 23.48 30.67 -31.61
CA LEU A 21 22.09 30.55 -31.22
C LEU A 21 21.70 29.07 -31.04
N ALA A 22 21.54 28.59 -29.80
CA ALA A 22 20.91 27.29 -29.53
C ALA A 22 20.31 27.28 -28.11
N GLN A 23 19.00 27.55 -28.05
CA GLN A 23 18.01 27.05 -27.09
C GLN A 23 18.49 26.81 -25.65
N GLN A 24 18.12 27.73 -24.75
CA GLN A 24 17.83 27.38 -23.36
C GLN A 24 16.67 26.37 -23.33
N PRO A 25 16.83 25.15 -22.79
CA PRO A 25 15.72 24.50 -22.13
C PRO A 25 15.58 25.17 -20.77
N ALA A 26 14.46 25.88 -20.58
CA ALA A 26 13.94 26.12 -19.24
C ALA A 26 13.90 24.79 -18.46
N PRO A 27 14.11 24.78 -17.13
CA PRO A 27 13.70 23.65 -16.31
C PRO A 27 12.17 23.66 -16.27
N MET A 28 11.56 23.18 -17.35
CA MET A 28 10.13 22.93 -17.41
C MET A 28 9.87 21.66 -16.61
N ALA A 29 9.01 21.82 -15.61
CA ALA A 29 8.37 20.75 -14.87
C ALA A 29 7.94 19.61 -15.81
N GLY A 30 8.27 18.38 -15.43
CA GLY A 30 7.91 17.20 -16.22
C GLY A 30 8.46 15.89 -15.66
N THR A 31 7.77 15.37 -14.63
CA THR A 31 7.50 13.93 -14.42
C THR A 31 8.66 12.92 -14.28
N ALA A 32 8.81 12.47 -13.02
CA ALA A 32 8.71 11.08 -12.58
C ALA A 32 9.90 10.10 -12.77
N GLY A 33 10.24 9.47 -11.64
CA GLY A 33 11.02 8.23 -11.53
C GLY A 33 12.42 8.50 -10.98
N ALA A 34 12.83 8.03 -9.81
CA ALA A 34 12.26 7.07 -8.89
C ALA A 34 12.54 7.60 -7.48
N GLY A 35 11.51 8.16 -6.85
CA GLY A 35 11.51 8.20 -5.40
C GLY A 35 11.48 6.75 -4.96
N SER A 36 12.59 6.27 -4.39
CA SER A 36 12.56 5.11 -3.51
C SER A 36 11.39 5.33 -2.58
N ALA A 37 10.29 4.62 -2.83
CA ALA A 37 9.25 4.46 -1.84
C ALA A 37 9.99 3.78 -0.69
N ALA A 38 10.37 4.57 0.31
CA ALA A 38 10.72 4.04 1.60
C ALA A 38 9.63 3.02 1.90
N ALA A 39 10.02 1.77 2.12
CA ALA A 39 9.14 0.84 2.80
C ALA A 39 8.88 1.49 4.15
N GLY A 40 7.85 2.32 4.22
CA GLY A 40 7.58 3.17 5.36
C GLY A 40 7.34 2.29 6.56
N ASP A 41 7.86 2.68 7.72
CA ASP A 41 7.58 2.00 8.95
C ASP A 41 6.06 1.88 9.13
N TRP A 42 5.58 0.64 9.18
CA TRP A 42 4.18 0.35 9.43
C TRP A 42 3.84 0.90 10.81
N THR A 43 2.97 1.90 10.84
CA THR A 43 2.60 2.59 12.07
C THR A 43 1.14 2.30 12.37
N LEU A 44 0.88 1.86 13.61
CA LEU A 44 -0.47 1.70 14.13
C LEU A 44 -1.17 3.07 14.15
N GLN A 45 -2.39 3.12 13.62
CA GLN A 45 -3.19 4.35 13.52
C GLN A 45 -4.47 4.25 14.35
N PRO A 46 -4.42 4.65 15.64
CA PRO A 46 -5.59 4.64 16.51
C PRO A 46 -6.77 5.48 16.00
N ALA A 47 -6.48 6.53 15.22
CA ALA A 47 -7.51 7.37 14.61
C ALA A 47 -8.40 6.58 13.64
N LEU A 48 -7.80 5.71 12.81
CA LEU A 48 -8.54 4.87 11.88
C LEU A 48 -9.23 3.70 12.59
N VAL A 49 -8.61 3.14 13.64
CA VAL A 49 -9.21 2.07 14.46
C VAL A 49 -10.58 2.47 15.00
N LYS A 50 -10.79 3.73 15.41
CA LYS A 50 -12.10 4.21 15.90
C LYS A 50 -13.24 4.03 14.89
N HIS A 51 -12.94 4.08 13.59
CA HIS A 51 -13.92 3.91 12.52
C HIS A 51 -14.13 2.44 12.15
N VAL A 52 -13.11 1.60 12.33
CA VAL A 52 -13.15 0.17 11.98
C VAL A 52 -13.62 -0.72 13.14
N ALA A 53 -13.34 -0.35 14.39
CA ALA A 53 -13.70 -1.12 15.58
C ALA A 53 -15.18 -1.53 15.64
N PRO A 54 -16.17 -0.67 15.29
CA PRO A 54 -17.58 -1.07 15.24
C PRO A 54 -17.88 -2.22 14.25
N ARG A 55 -17.01 -2.42 13.25
CA ARG A 55 -17.09 -3.49 12.24
C ARG A 55 -16.32 -4.75 12.65
N GLY A 56 -15.56 -4.72 13.75
CA GLY A 56 -14.79 -5.86 14.26
C GLY A 56 -15.62 -7.14 14.42
N PRO A 57 -16.84 -7.10 15.01
CA PRO A 57 -17.68 -8.29 15.12
C PRO A 57 -18.10 -8.88 13.77
N GLU A 58 -18.37 -8.03 12.77
CA GLU A 58 -18.73 -8.45 11.40
C GLU A 58 -17.55 -9.15 10.71
N LEU A 59 -16.35 -8.57 10.84
CA LEU A 59 -15.12 -9.14 10.28
C LEU A 59 -14.75 -10.48 10.95
N ALA A 60 -14.83 -10.54 12.28
CA ALA A 60 -14.56 -11.74 13.05
C ALA A 60 -15.58 -12.86 12.75
N ALA A 61 -16.86 -12.53 12.62
CA ALA A 61 -17.91 -13.49 12.25
C ALA A 61 -17.70 -14.04 10.82
N ALA A 62 -17.19 -13.21 9.90
CA ALA A 62 -16.78 -13.64 8.57
C ALA A 62 -15.51 -14.51 8.56
N GLY A 63 -14.84 -14.67 9.71
CA GLY A 63 -13.60 -15.43 9.83
C GLY A 63 -12.37 -14.71 9.28
N ILE A 64 -12.44 -13.38 9.14
CA ILE A 64 -11.32 -12.56 8.66
C ILE A 64 -10.34 -12.35 9.81
N LYS A 65 -9.06 -12.60 9.54
CA LYS A 65 -7.92 -12.40 10.45
C LYS A 65 -7.11 -11.16 10.11
N GLY A 66 -7.09 -10.79 8.82
CA GLY A 66 -6.48 -9.55 8.40
C GLY A 66 -6.84 -9.14 6.98
N ILE A 67 -6.66 -7.87 6.66
CA ILE A 67 -6.90 -7.27 5.34
C ILE A 67 -5.69 -6.40 5.02
N ALA A 68 -4.83 -6.85 4.11
CA ALA A 68 -3.73 -6.06 3.60
C ALA A 68 -4.13 -5.43 2.26
N ALA A 69 -4.25 -4.11 2.24
CA ALA A 69 -4.51 -3.31 1.05
C ALA A 69 -3.20 -2.68 0.57
N ARG A 70 -2.81 -3.00 -0.66
CA ARG A 70 -1.62 -2.47 -1.32
C ARG A 70 -2.04 -1.62 -2.51
N THR A 71 -1.14 -0.73 -2.95
CA THR A 71 -1.35 0.04 -4.17
C THR A 71 -0.49 -0.54 -5.28
N GLY A 72 -1.12 -1.22 -6.23
CA GLY A 72 -0.50 -1.77 -7.43
C GLY A 72 -1.34 -1.48 -8.67
N ARG A 73 -0.91 -1.98 -9.84
CA ARG A 73 -1.76 -2.03 -11.05
C ARG A 73 -2.39 -3.41 -11.24
N GLN A 74 -2.50 -4.22 -10.18
CA GLN A 74 -2.84 -5.63 -10.31
C GLN A 74 -4.25 -5.91 -9.79
N ARG A 75 -4.92 -6.92 -10.35
CA ARG A 75 -6.26 -7.32 -9.89
C ARG A 75 -6.26 -8.03 -8.52
N ARG A 76 -5.17 -7.93 -7.76
CA ARG A 76 -4.91 -8.62 -6.47
C ARG A 76 -4.25 -7.68 -5.46
N ASP A 77 -4.61 -6.41 -5.53
CA ASP A 77 -4.05 -5.37 -4.68
C ASP A 77 -4.54 -5.48 -3.22
N ILE A 78 -5.67 -6.15 -3.00
CA ILE A 78 -6.24 -6.39 -1.68
C ILE A 78 -6.16 -7.88 -1.36
N GLN A 79 -5.50 -8.20 -0.27
CA GLN A 79 -5.39 -9.53 0.29
C GLN A 79 -6.20 -9.60 1.59
N VAL A 80 -7.13 -10.54 1.67
CA VAL A 80 -7.90 -10.82 2.89
C VAL A 80 -7.46 -12.15 3.42
N VAL A 81 -6.83 -12.15 4.58
CA VAL A 81 -6.45 -13.35 5.31
C VAL A 81 -7.66 -13.80 6.11
N THR A 82 -8.17 -14.99 5.81
CA THR A 82 -9.26 -15.61 6.58
C THR A 82 -8.79 -16.92 7.21
N GLN A 83 -9.50 -17.40 8.22
CA GLN A 83 -9.24 -18.72 8.81
C GLN A 83 -9.39 -19.89 7.80
N PHE A 84 -10.08 -19.68 6.68
CA PHE A 84 -10.32 -20.68 5.63
C PHE A 84 -9.30 -20.61 4.49
N GLY A 85 -8.44 -19.57 4.49
CA GLY A 85 -7.46 -19.31 3.43
C GLY A 85 -7.46 -17.84 2.98
N PRO A 86 -6.46 -17.42 2.19
CA PRO A 86 -6.39 -16.06 1.68
C PRO A 86 -7.34 -15.85 0.49
N ALA A 87 -8.03 -14.71 0.46
CA ALA A 87 -8.75 -14.19 -0.68
C ALA A 87 -8.01 -13.01 -1.28
N TYR A 88 -8.07 -12.84 -2.61
CA TYR A 88 -7.45 -11.71 -3.30
C TYR A 88 -8.45 -11.06 -4.23
N PHE A 89 -8.51 -9.73 -4.22
CA PHE A 89 -9.29 -8.96 -5.18
C PHE A 89 -8.63 -7.60 -5.46
N GLY A 90 -9.12 -6.93 -6.50
CA GLY A 90 -8.66 -5.59 -6.85
C GLY A 90 -9.47 -4.51 -6.13
N TRP A 91 -8.99 -3.28 -6.17
CA TRP A 91 -9.71 -2.15 -5.59
C TRP A 91 -11.14 -2.03 -6.12
N PRO A 92 -12.13 -1.74 -5.24
CA PRO A 92 -13.49 -1.43 -5.65
C PRO A 92 -13.52 -0.28 -6.65
N LYS A 93 -14.43 -0.32 -7.63
CA LYS A 93 -14.54 0.74 -8.63
C LYS A 93 -14.90 2.07 -7.95
N GLY A 94 -14.14 3.12 -8.24
CA GLY A 94 -14.36 4.45 -7.67
C GLY A 94 -13.76 4.67 -6.28
N ALA A 95 -13.16 3.65 -5.66
CA ALA A 95 -12.37 3.83 -4.44
C ALA A 95 -10.98 4.37 -4.80
N VAL A 96 -10.48 5.31 -3.99
CA VAL A 96 -9.10 5.81 -4.11
C VAL A 96 -8.17 4.81 -3.41
N PRO A 97 -7.21 4.18 -4.10
CA PRO A 97 -6.30 3.21 -3.48
C PRO A 97 -5.49 3.84 -2.34
N ALA A 98 -5.34 3.12 -1.24
CA ALA A 98 -4.56 3.51 -0.07
C ALA A 98 -3.83 2.29 0.51
N VAL A 99 -2.60 2.47 0.99
CA VAL A 99 -1.81 1.38 1.59
C VAL A 99 -2.15 1.28 3.07
N PHE A 100 -2.83 0.21 3.47
CA PHE A 100 -3.16 -0.06 4.85
C PHE A 100 -3.27 -1.56 5.11
N GLU A 101 -3.16 -1.93 6.37
CA GLU A 101 -3.35 -3.28 6.86
C GLU A 101 -4.28 -3.23 8.06
N ILE A 102 -5.30 -4.09 8.06
CA ILE A 102 -6.24 -4.22 9.16
C ILE A 102 -6.00 -5.60 9.75
N GLU A 103 -5.61 -5.67 11.01
CA GLU A 103 -5.52 -6.93 11.73
C GLU A 103 -6.75 -7.10 12.62
N VAL A 104 -7.33 -8.30 12.59
CA VAL A 104 -8.51 -8.65 13.38
C VAL A 104 -8.11 -9.82 14.27
N GLU A 105 -7.61 -9.50 15.46
CA GLU A 105 -7.22 -10.50 16.44
C GLU A 105 -8.47 -11.12 17.08
N ALA A 106 -9.45 -10.28 17.42
CA ALA A 106 -10.74 -10.66 17.98
C ALA A 106 -11.85 -9.70 17.55
N ALA A 107 -13.12 -10.05 17.80
CA ALA A 107 -14.28 -9.21 17.48
C ALA A 107 -14.18 -7.79 18.04
N ASN A 108 -13.54 -7.62 19.19
CA ASN A 108 -13.33 -6.33 19.85
C ASN A 108 -11.88 -5.83 19.77
N ASN A 109 -10.99 -6.59 19.13
CA ASN A 109 -9.59 -6.19 18.96
C ASN A 109 -9.24 -6.11 17.47
N VAL A 110 -9.28 -4.88 16.96
CA VAL A 110 -8.95 -4.55 15.57
C VAL A 110 -7.88 -3.49 15.57
N GLU A 111 -6.83 -3.73 14.80
CA GLU A 111 -5.72 -2.82 14.63
C GLU A 111 -5.65 -2.37 13.16
N VAL A 112 -5.28 -1.10 12.95
CA VAL A 112 -5.11 -0.56 11.61
C VAL A 112 -3.70 0.01 11.49
N TRP A 113 -2.92 -0.60 10.63
CA TRP A 113 -1.54 -0.24 10.33
C TRP A 113 -1.49 0.43 8.97
N THR A 114 -0.67 1.46 8.83
CA THR A 114 -0.52 2.18 7.55
C THR A 114 0.91 2.59 7.34
N THR A 115 1.26 2.85 6.08
CA THR A 115 2.52 3.50 5.72
C THR A 115 2.19 4.86 5.10
N GLY A 116 2.88 5.92 5.56
CA GLY A 116 2.71 7.27 5.02
C GLY A 116 1.41 7.97 5.37
N TYR A 117 0.72 7.57 6.44
CA TYR A 117 -0.49 8.25 6.91
C TYR A 117 -0.19 9.67 7.41
N ALA A 118 -0.98 10.63 6.95
CA ALA A 118 -1.07 11.97 7.51
C ALA A 118 -2.53 12.25 7.91
N SER A 119 -2.74 13.02 8.98
CA SER A 119 -4.11 13.32 9.47
C SER A 119 -4.99 14.01 8.44
N ALA A 120 -4.40 14.73 7.47
CA ALA A 120 -5.14 15.32 6.34
C ALA A 120 -5.75 14.27 5.40
N ASP A 121 -5.18 13.06 5.36
CA ASP A 121 -5.65 11.95 4.52
C ASP A 121 -6.66 11.03 5.24
N GLU A 122 -7.03 11.30 6.50
CA GLU A 122 -7.93 10.44 7.29
C GLU A 122 -9.22 10.12 6.53
N ALA A 123 -9.84 11.13 5.91
CA ALA A 123 -11.07 10.96 5.13
C ALA A 123 -10.88 10.01 3.93
N ARG A 124 -9.71 10.06 3.27
CA ARG A 124 -9.37 9.16 2.16
C ARG A 124 -9.20 7.73 2.64
N TYR A 125 -8.45 7.52 3.73
CA TYR A 125 -8.25 6.19 4.32
C TYR A 125 -9.57 5.59 4.79
N ARG A 126 -10.40 6.38 5.48
CA ARG A 126 -11.73 5.95 5.92
C ARG A 126 -12.60 5.52 4.73
N ALA A 127 -12.70 6.34 3.69
CA ALA A 127 -13.50 6.00 2.51
C ALA A 127 -12.98 4.75 1.78
N ALA A 128 -11.65 4.58 1.73
CA ALA A 128 -11.03 3.37 1.18
C ALA A 128 -11.37 2.12 2.00
N ILE A 129 -11.27 2.19 3.33
CA ILE A 129 -11.62 1.09 4.23
C ILE A 129 -13.10 0.73 4.14
N ASP A 130 -13.99 1.73 4.19
CA ASP A 130 -15.44 1.54 4.10
C ASP A 130 -15.85 0.88 2.77
N ALA A 131 -15.14 1.18 1.68
CA ALA A 131 -15.37 0.54 0.38
C ALA A 131 -14.86 -0.91 0.33
N VAL A 132 -13.77 -1.23 1.03
CA VAL A 132 -13.12 -2.55 0.97
C VAL A 132 -13.77 -3.58 1.89
N ILE A 133 -14.23 -3.18 3.08
CA ILE A 133 -14.87 -4.08 4.06
C ILE A 133 -15.99 -4.96 3.47
N PRO A 134 -17.00 -4.44 2.76
CA PRO A 134 -18.09 -5.28 2.24
C PRO A 134 -17.59 -6.29 1.20
N ASP A 135 -16.61 -5.92 0.37
CA ASP A 135 -16.00 -6.84 -0.59
C ASP A 135 -15.11 -7.89 0.10
N ALA A 136 -14.43 -7.53 1.19
CA ALA A 136 -13.65 -8.46 2.01
C ALA A 136 -14.55 -9.52 2.65
N VAL A 137 -15.69 -9.11 3.23
CA VAL A 137 -16.69 -10.04 3.80
C VAL A 137 -17.25 -10.97 2.73
N ARG A 138 -17.59 -10.44 1.54
CA ARG A 138 -18.04 -11.25 0.40
C ARG A 138 -16.97 -12.23 -0.07
N ALA A 139 -15.72 -11.80 -0.13
CA ALA A 139 -14.61 -12.66 -0.53
C ALA A 139 -14.38 -13.78 0.50
N ALA A 140 -14.42 -13.46 1.80
CA ALA A 140 -14.32 -14.43 2.87
C ALA A 140 -15.43 -15.49 2.82
N ALA A 141 -16.67 -15.07 2.56
CA ALA A 141 -17.80 -15.99 2.38
C ALA A 141 -17.57 -16.98 1.21
N ARG A 142 -17.03 -16.51 0.09
CA ARG A 142 -16.69 -17.37 -1.07
C ARG A 142 -15.56 -18.35 -0.74
N VAL A 143 -14.52 -17.91 -0.02
CA VAL A 143 -13.43 -18.80 0.38
C VAL A 143 -13.94 -19.87 1.35
N ARG A 144 -14.78 -19.51 2.32
CA ARG A 144 -15.44 -20.47 3.20
C ARG A 144 -16.26 -21.50 2.41
N GLU A 145 -17.09 -21.05 1.46
CA GLU A 145 -17.88 -21.94 0.61
C GLU A 145 -16.98 -22.93 -0.14
N GLN A 146 -15.90 -22.44 -0.77
CA GLN A 146 -14.93 -23.28 -1.48
C GLN A 146 -14.22 -24.28 -0.56
N ALA A 147 -13.86 -23.87 0.65
CA ALA A 147 -13.22 -24.73 1.64
C ALA A 147 -14.16 -25.83 2.16
N THR A 148 -15.46 -25.52 2.29
CA THR A 148 -16.48 -26.49 2.73
C THR A 148 -17.09 -27.32 1.61
N ARG A 149 -16.77 -27.02 0.34
CA ARG A 149 -17.29 -27.75 -0.80
C ARG A 149 -16.74 -29.19 -0.81
N PRO A 150 -17.59 -30.22 -0.86
CA PRO A 150 -17.11 -31.60 -0.89
C PRO A 150 -16.26 -31.84 -2.15
N LYS A 151 -15.00 -32.25 -1.95
CA LYS A 151 -14.12 -32.76 -3.01
C LYS A 151 -14.59 -34.16 -3.41
N GLY A 152 -15.54 -34.30 -4.33
CA GLY A 152 -15.96 -35.62 -4.78
C GLY A 152 -17.28 -35.70 -5.55
N GLY A 153 -17.50 -34.82 -6.52
CA GLY A 153 -18.68 -34.87 -7.40
C GLY A 153 -18.30 -35.02 -8.87
N ARG A 154 -17.62 -36.11 -9.22
CA ARG A 154 -17.54 -36.67 -10.58
C ARG A 154 -17.34 -38.17 -10.50
#